data_AF-A0A9D7EVI7-F1
#
_entry.id   AF-A0A9D7EVI7-F1
#
_cell.length_a   1.000
_cell.length_b   1.000
_cell.length_c   1.000
_cell.angle_alpha   90.00
_cell.angle_beta   90.00
_cell.angle_gamma   90.00
#
_symmetry.space_group_name_H-M   'P 1'
#
loop_
_entity.id
_entity.type
_entity.pdbx_description
1 polymer ?
#
loop_
_entity_poly.entity_id
_entity_poly.type
_entity_poly.pdbx_seq_one_letter_code
_entity_poly.pdbx_strand_id
1 'polypeptide(L)'
;MMSDFPGYVDSNGDGVDDNMDQDLDGIPNYLDRDSDNDGIPDTIESFGVDANGDGRIDDFTDSDNDGLSDNVDANTAGGTFLRLSGIGLGAIDTDGDGIPNYLDLDSDNDGIPDIMEIFGTAAGNSAKVSGFVDTDGDGLADAIDGDVGNDNVAENSANALLKSGADINNDGKADSWPYINMDGDSKPNPYDLDSDGDGISDVLEAQLTDANWDGRVDGAVNTNGRNSVLAAMGSFTLPNTDGTGRANPYDIDSDDDGIPDNIEGLTTVGYHFPAYLDTDGDGIDDAYDSFVGFGGDGIHVVDKDGDGTPDYLDLDTDNDGLPDIVEGNDFNLNGLRDDLVTLTGIDTDGDGLDDRFDNNNSSIKGTSAYMGTAGSFTGDAAPGSRTMVQQTAVATGLGCTAERDWRCLFYVLHCDIITFKAISFNQNVTLDWSVLCRQPVDYFIIERSIDGNNFSEIQTVQGRSMINEAESYSGIDNITGITSNMIYYRLKTVLKNGNESLSNIIIIKNNGQTKQTLQVFPNPVKNQLQLNILADKTCIANVYIIDVSGRIVSRFNEKLQQGNNSISWNGASYLSTGSYYLKLDIGGEVLTTKFNIIN
;
A
#
# COMPACT_ATOMS: atom_id res chain seq x y z
N MET A 1 -40.66 -38.90 31.83
CA MET A 1 -41.27 -39.63 30.70
C MET A 1 -41.91 -38.56 29.82
N MET A 2 -41.07 -37.76 29.18
CA MET A 2 -41.44 -36.66 28.26
C MET A 2 -41.67 -37.21 26.84
N SER A 3 -41.07 -38.38 26.53
CA SER A 3 -41.02 -39.05 25.22
C SER A 3 -42.36 -39.45 24.57
N ASP A 4 -43.50 -39.18 25.20
CA ASP A 4 -44.83 -39.55 24.68
C ASP A 4 -45.60 -38.33 24.11
N PHE A 5 -45.00 -37.13 24.10
CA PHE A 5 -45.61 -35.95 23.48
C PHE A 5 -45.40 -35.98 21.94
N PRO A 6 -46.46 -35.92 21.12
CA PRO A 6 -46.30 -35.84 19.67
C PRO A 6 -45.55 -34.56 19.29
N GLY A 7 -44.42 -34.71 18.59
CA GLY A 7 -43.59 -33.57 18.16
C GLY A 7 -42.31 -33.39 18.98
N TYR A 8 -42.19 -34.05 20.14
CA TYR A 8 -40.96 -34.05 20.93
C TYR A 8 -39.81 -34.70 20.15
N VAL A 9 -38.70 -33.98 20.01
CA VAL A 9 -37.45 -34.46 19.41
C VAL A 9 -36.36 -34.29 20.47
N ASP A 10 -35.51 -35.31 20.63
CA ASP A 10 -34.43 -35.32 21.63
C ASP A 10 -33.30 -36.17 21.03
N SER A 11 -32.50 -35.53 20.19
CA SER A 11 -31.50 -36.23 19.37
C SER A 11 -30.20 -36.49 20.15
N ASN A 12 -29.88 -35.64 21.11
CA ASN A 12 -28.67 -35.71 21.94
C ASN A 12 -28.89 -36.49 23.26
N GLY A 13 -30.14 -36.72 23.68
CA GLY A 13 -30.51 -37.57 24.82
C GLY A 13 -30.41 -36.89 26.18
N ASP A 14 -30.41 -35.56 26.24
CA ASP A 14 -30.33 -34.78 27.49
C ASP A 14 -31.68 -34.62 28.21
N GLY A 15 -32.79 -34.87 27.50
CA GLY A 15 -34.15 -34.76 28.02
C GLY A 15 -34.82 -33.40 27.82
N VAL A 16 -34.21 -32.50 27.04
CA VAL A 16 -34.81 -31.29 26.48
C VAL A 16 -35.41 -31.61 25.09
N ASP A 17 -36.24 -30.72 24.55
CA ASP A 17 -36.84 -30.89 23.21
C ASP A 17 -36.02 -30.06 22.22
N ASP A 18 -35.38 -30.68 21.23
CA ASP A 18 -34.53 -30.03 20.21
C ASP A 18 -35.25 -28.88 19.46
N ASN A 19 -36.58 -28.81 19.51
CA ASN A 19 -37.33 -27.69 18.90
C ASN A 19 -37.35 -26.41 19.78
N MET A 20 -36.79 -26.48 20.99
CA MET A 20 -36.77 -25.42 22.01
C MET A 20 -35.36 -25.29 22.62
N ASP A 21 -34.36 -25.85 21.97
CA ASP A 21 -32.95 -25.98 22.37
C ASP A 21 -32.15 -25.98 21.07
N GLN A 22 -31.78 -24.79 20.62
CA GLN A 22 -31.25 -24.55 19.27
C GLN A 22 -29.80 -24.98 19.15
N ASP A 23 -29.02 -24.90 20.22
CA ASP A 23 -27.63 -25.31 20.25
C ASP A 23 -27.40 -26.75 20.74
N LEU A 24 -28.42 -27.38 21.33
CA LEU A 24 -28.43 -28.75 21.84
C LEU A 24 -27.49 -28.96 23.03
N ASP A 25 -27.37 -27.96 23.91
CA ASP A 25 -26.57 -28.03 25.13
C ASP A 25 -27.34 -28.59 26.35
N GLY A 26 -28.66 -28.70 26.25
CA GLY A 26 -29.57 -29.18 27.28
C GLY A 26 -30.16 -28.11 28.19
N ILE A 27 -30.03 -26.84 27.80
CA ILE A 27 -30.71 -25.68 28.35
C ILE A 27 -31.76 -25.23 27.31
N PRO A 28 -33.05 -25.21 27.66
CA PRO A 28 -34.05 -24.70 26.71
C PRO A 28 -33.84 -23.20 26.48
N ASN A 29 -33.92 -22.72 25.23
CA ASN A 29 -33.66 -21.32 24.81
C ASN A 29 -34.19 -20.24 25.77
N TYR A 30 -35.40 -20.40 26.32
CA TYR A 30 -35.99 -19.41 27.25
C TYR A 30 -35.32 -19.33 28.64
N LEU A 31 -34.38 -20.22 28.94
CA LEU A 31 -33.53 -20.25 30.14
C LEU A 31 -32.04 -20.11 29.80
N ASP A 32 -31.72 -20.16 28.51
CA ASP A 32 -30.38 -20.03 27.99
C ASP A 32 -29.97 -18.56 27.94
N ARG A 33 -28.68 -18.29 28.04
CA ARG A 33 -28.08 -16.96 27.92
C ARG A 33 -27.53 -16.71 26.51
N ASP A 34 -27.26 -17.75 25.74
CA ASP A 34 -26.71 -17.74 24.39
C ASP A 34 -27.30 -18.96 23.65
N SER A 35 -28.57 -18.82 23.23
CA SER A 35 -29.45 -19.89 22.79
C SER A 35 -28.96 -20.64 21.54
N ASP A 36 -28.11 -20.03 20.72
CA ASP A 36 -27.49 -20.67 19.56
C ASP A 36 -25.97 -20.82 19.66
N ASN A 37 -25.37 -20.34 20.75
CA ASN A 37 -23.99 -20.56 21.15
C ASN A 37 -22.98 -19.99 20.16
N ASP A 38 -23.31 -18.82 19.60
CA ASP A 38 -22.45 -18.04 18.71
C ASP A 38 -21.52 -17.11 19.51
N GLY A 39 -21.73 -16.98 20.81
CA GLY A 39 -20.92 -16.17 21.72
C GLY A 39 -21.42 -14.74 21.93
N ILE A 40 -22.60 -14.41 21.41
CA ILE A 40 -23.35 -13.20 21.71
C ILE A 40 -24.53 -13.59 22.62
N PRO A 41 -24.67 -12.99 23.82
CA PRO A 41 -25.82 -13.34 24.66
C PRO A 41 -27.16 -12.87 24.08
N ASP A 42 -28.23 -13.65 24.25
CA ASP A 42 -29.62 -13.32 23.82
C ASP A 42 -30.07 -11.91 24.24
N THR A 43 -29.60 -11.46 25.41
CA THR A 43 -29.87 -10.11 25.94
C THR A 43 -29.29 -9.04 25.01
N ILE A 44 -28.07 -9.24 24.53
CA ILE A 44 -27.37 -8.35 23.61
C ILE A 44 -28.01 -8.37 22.23
N GLU A 45 -28.33 -9.55 21.69
CA GLU A 45 -28.91 -9.68 20.34
C GLU A 45 -30.32 -9.09 20.26
N SER A 46 -31.01 -9.00 21.41
CA SER A 46 -32.27 -8.27 21.55
C SER A 46 -32.10 -6.78 21.87
N PHE A 47 -30.86 -6.26 21.78
CA PHE A 47 -30.41 -4.89 22.08
C PHE A 47 -30.63 -4.43 23.52
N GLY A 48 -30.58 -5.37 24.48
CA GLY A 48 -30.62 -5.09 25.90
C GLY A 48 -29.32 -4.46 26.41
N VAL A 49 -29.41 -3.78 27.55
CA VAL A 49 -28.25 -3.21 28.25
C VAL A 49 -27.53 -4.31 29.04
N ASP A 50 -26.30 -4.62 28.65
CA ASP A 50 -25.38 -5.51 29.35
C ASP A 50 -23.94 -4.99 29.16
N ALA A 51 -23.54 -4.07 30.05
CA ALA A 51 -22.23 -3.46 30.05
C ALA A 51 -21.18 -4.33 30.75
N ASN A 52 -21.62 -5.33 31.51
CA ASN A 52 -20.77 -6.17 32.34
C ASN A 52 -20.45 -7.53 31.65
N GLY A 53 -21.19 -7.89 30.61
CA GLY A 53 -21.00 -9.06 29.77
C GLY A 53 -21.42 -10.38 30.42
N ASP A 54 -22.34 -10.36 31.39
CA ASP A 54 -22.86 -11.57 32.06
C ASP A 54 -24.11 -12.15 31.37
N GLY A 55 -24.50 -11.60 30.21
CA GLY A 55 -25.69 -12.04 29.49
C GLY A 55 -27.00 -11.70 30.19
N ARG A 56 -26.97 -10.81 31.19
CA ARG A 56 -28.16 -10.33 31.93
C ARG A 56 -28.38 -8.86 31.69
N ILE A 57 -29.65 -8.49 31.74
CA ILE A 57 -30.00 -7.08 31.70
C ILE A 57 -29.48 -6.37 32.95
N ASP A 58 -28.65 -5.36 32.75
CA ASP A 58 -28.08 -4.55 33.82
C ASP A 58 -29.17 -3.75 34.56
N ASP A 59 -28.86 -3.37 35.80
CA ASP A 59 -29.75 -2.60 36.69
C ASP A 59 -31.14 -3.22 36.90
N PHE A 60 -31.25 -4.55 36.79
CA PHE A 60 -32.48 -5.31 36.95
C PHE A 60 -33.27 -4.90 38.21
N THR A 61 -34.46 -4.37 37.99
CA THR A 61 -35.42 -4.00 39.04
C THR A 61 -36.79 -4.45 38.59
N ASP A 62 -37.55 -5.23 39.38
CA ASP A 62 -38.90 -5.66 39.03
C ASP A 62 -39.89 -5.14 40.09
N SER A 63 -40.50 -3.98 39.82
CA SER A 63 -41.33 -3.26 40.78
C SER A 63 -42.66 -3.95 41.09
N ASP A 64 -43.24 -4.66 40.13
CA ASP A 64 -44.56 -5.29 40.28
C ASP A 64 -44.54 -6.83 40.39
N ASN A 65 -43.33 -7.41 40.29
CA ASN A 65 -43.01 -8.83 40.41
C ASN A 65 -43.66 -9.70 39.33
N ASP A 66 -43.76 -9.19 38.10
CA ASP A 66 -44.28 -9.93 36.95
C ASP A 66 -43.21 -10.65 36.12
N GLY A 67 -41.93 -10.44 36.45
CA GLY A 67 -40.77 -11.12 35.86
C GLY A 67 -40.03 -10.32 34.79
N LEU A 68 -40.50 -9.12 34.45
CA LEU A 68 -39.78 -8.20 33.57
C LEU A 68 -39.01 -7.16 34.38
N SER A 69 -37.87 -6.73 33.87
CA SER A 69 -37.14 -5.60 34.44
C SER A 69 -37.83 -4.29 34.08
N ASP A 70 -37.86 -3.35 35.02
CA ASP A 70 -38.53 -2.07 34.95
C ASP A 70 -38.07 -1.22 33.75
N ASN A 71 -36.85 -1.45 33.25
CA ASN A 71 -36.32 -0.78 32.06
C ASN A 71 -36.97 -1.27 30.76
N VAL A 72 -37.39 -2.53 30.69
CA VAL A 72 -38.06 -3.14 29.52
C VAL A 72 -39.54 -3.41 29.76
N ASP A 73 -40.03 -3.11 30.96
CA ASP A 73 -41.41 -3.29 31.34
C ASP A 73 -42.26 -2.03 31.10
N ALA A 74 -43.17 -2.13 30.13
CA ALA A 74 -44.11 -1.06 29.82
C ALA A 74 -45.17 -0.79 30.94
N ASN A 75 -45.29 -1.65 31.98
CA ASN A 75 -46.32 -1.49 33.02
C ASN A 75 -45.85 -1.61 34.49
N THR A 76 -44.63 -1.18 34.82
CA THR A 76 -43.94 -1.15 36.14
C THR A 76 -44.73 -0.92 37.44
N ALA A 77 -45.98 -0.46 37.37
CA ALA A 77 -46.86 -0.22 38.51
C ALA A 77 -47.91 -1.32 38.78
N GLY A 78 -47.91 -2.44 38.05
CA GLY A 78 -48.88 -3.51 38.27
C GLY A 78 -50.30 -3.14 37.82
N GLY A 79 -50.57 -3.28 36.53
CA GLY A 79 -51.87 -3.00 35.93
C GLY A 79 -52.64 -4.27 35.51
N THR A 80 -53.93 -4.38 35.87
CA THR A 80 -54.86 -5.48 35.50
C THR A 80 -55.10 -5.70 33.99
N PHE A 81 -54.33 -5.08 33.09
CA PHE A 81 -54.41 -5.27 31.65
C PHE A 81 -53.06 -5.80 31.11
N LEU A 82 -52.87 -7.10 31.28
CA LEU A 82 -51.76 -7.97 30.83
C LEU A 82 -51.60 -8.06 29.29
N ARG A 83 -51.77 -6.97 28.54
CA ARG A 83 -51.66 -6.99 27.06
C ARG A 83 -50.68 -5.96 26.50
N LEU A 84 -50.02 -5.18 27.36
CA LEU A 84 -49.00 -4.21 26.95
C LEU A 84 -47.63 -4.44 27.59
N SER A 85 -47.53 -5.23 28.67
CA SER A 85 -46.24 -5.52 29.36
C SER A 85 -45.40 -6.60 28.68
N GLY A 86 -46.03 -7.56 28.00
CA GLY A 86 -45.32 -8.74 27.48
C GLY A 86 -44.58 -8.56 26.15
N ILE A 87 -43.94 -7.42 25.89
CA ILE A 87 -43.06 -7.29 24.72
C ILE A 87 -41.59 -7.47 25.11
N GLY A 88 -41.18 -7.06 26.32
CA GLY A 88 -39.77 -7.13 26.73
C GLY A 88 -38.86 -6.43 25.70
N LEU A 89 -37.65 -6.95 25.51
CA LEU A 89 -36.74 -6.50 24.45
C LEU A 89 -37.26 -6.85 23.03
N GLY A 90 -38.15 -7.83 22.92
CA GLY A 90 -38.66 -8.36 21.66
C GLY A 90 -37.82 -9.51 21.12
N ALA A 91 -38.13 -9.95 19.90
CA ALA A 91 -37.33 -10.88 19.12
C ALA A 91 -36.93 -10.13 17.86
N ILE A 92 -35.75 -9.51 17.89
CA ILE A 92 -35.19 -8.81 16.72
C ILE A 92 -34.84 -9.87 15.68
N ASP A 93 -35.05 -9.53 14.42
CA ASP A 93 -34.86 -10.36 13.23
C ASP A 93 -34.35 -9.37 12.19
N THR A 94 -33.02 -9.21 12.17
CA THR A 94 -32.32 -8.13 11.47
C THR A 94 -32.52 -8.26 9.96
N ASP A 95 -32.25 -9.44 9.40
CA ASP A 95 -32.38 -9.68 7.98
C ASP A 95 -33.84 -9.99 7.55
N GLY A 96 -34.73 -10.39 8.47
CA GLY A 96 -36.13 -10.66 8.18
C GLY A 96 -36.41 -12.03 7.57
N ASP A 97 -35.52 -13.01 7.71
CA ASP A 97 -35.71 -14.37 7.24
C ASP A 97 -36.74 -15.18 8.08
N GLY A 98 -37.07 -14.66 9.27
CA GLY A 98 -38.02 -15.23 10.23
C GLY A 98 -37.37 -16.02 11.37
N ILE A 99 -36.04 -16.05 11.46
CA ILE A 99 -35.23 -16.53 12.57
C ILE A 99 -34.78 -15.28 13.36
N PRO A 100 -35.17 -15.15 14.63
CA PRO A 100 -34.68 -14.04 15.45
C PRO A 100 -33.17 -14.15 15.68
N ASN A 101 -32.48 -13.02 15.81
CA ASN A 101 -31.01 -12.93 15.99
C ASN A 101 -30.49 -13.93 17.01
N TYR A 102 -31.12 -14.03 18.20
CA TYR A 102 -30.74 -15.00 19.25
C TYR A 102 -30.84 -16.50 18.90
N LEU A 103 -31.21 -16.83 17.67
CA LEU A 103 -31.25 -18.17 17.11
C LEU A 103 -30.59 -18.25 15.71
N ASP A 104 -30.05 -17.13 15.26
CA ASP A 104 -29.48 -16.88 13.95
C ASP A 104 -27.95 -16.73 14.08
N LEU A 105 -27.21 -17.55 13.33
CA LEU A 105 -25.75 -17.56 13.39
C LEU A 105 -25.08 -16.64 12.32
N ASP A 106 -25.87 -15.83 11.62
CA ASP A 106 -25.53 -14.93 10.48
C ASP A 106 -26.67 -13.88 10.35
N SER A 107 -26.81 -13.03 11.38
CA SER A 107 -28.02 -12.25 11.70
C SER A 107 -28.43 -11.20 10.64
N ASP A 108 -27.50 -10.68 9.86
CA ASP A 108 -27.78 -9.80 8.71
C ASP A 108 -27.73 -10.54 7.36
N ASN A 109 -27.30 -11.81 7.38
CA ASN A 109 -27.19 -12.73 6.26
C ASN A 109 -26.32 -12.18 5.12
N ASP A 110 -25.24 -11.48 5.47
CA ASP A 110 -24.15 -11.09 4.57
C ASP A 110 -23.22 -12.29 4.25
N GLY A 111 -23.33 -13.40 5.00
CA GLY A 111 -22.60 -14.64 4.83
C GLY A 111 -21.38 -14.80 5.73
N ILE A 112 -21.04 -13.77 6.50
CA ILE A 112 -20.08 -13.78 7.59
C ILE A 112 -20.84 -14.15 8.88
N PRO A 113 -20.38 -15.13 9.66
CA PRO A 113 -21.08 -15.46 10.90
C PRO A 113 -20.87 -14.43 12.00
N ASP A 114 -21.88 -14.19 12.81
CA ASP A 114 -21.88 -13.29 13.97
C ASP A 114 -20.65 -13.48 14.87
N ILE A 115 -20.32 -14.73 15.20
CA ILE A 115 -19.13 -15.07 15.99
C ILE A 115 -17.82 -14.56 15.37
N MET A 116 -17.72 -14.50 14.04
CA MET A 116 -16.54 -14.01 13.35
C MET A 116 -16.49 -12.48 13.31
N GLU A 117 -17.64 -11.83 13.18
CA GLU A 117 -17.77 -10.38 13.13
C GLU A 117 -17.47 -9.73 14.49
N ILE A 118 -17.80 -10.43 15.58
CA ILE A 118 -17.34 -10.07 16.94
C ILE A 118 -15.89 -10.48 17.25
N PHE A 119 -15.13 -10.90 16.24
CA PHE A 119 -13.75 -11.41 16.34
C PHE A 119 -13.59 -12.61 17.30
N GLY A 120 -14.68 -13.35 17.51
CA GLY A 120 -14.72 -14.61 18.23
C GLY A 120 -14.04 -15.75 17.46
N THR A 121 -13.88 -16.90 18.12
CA THR A 121 -13.27 -18.08 17.51
C THR A 121 -14.29 -19.20 17.38
N ALA A 122 -14.71 -19.47 16.15
CA ALA A 122 -15.65 -20.55 15.85
C ALA A 122 -15.03 -21.96 15.97
N ALA A 123 -15.85 -22.94 16.37
CA ALA A 123 -15.50 -24.36 16.38
C ALA A 123 -15.48 -24.91 14.94
N GLY A 124 -14.39 -24.66 14.21
CA GLY A 124 -14.35 -24.93 12.77
C GLY A 124 -15.23 -23.94 12.01
N ASN A 125 -16.07 -24.42 11.09
CA ASN A 125 -17.05 -23.58 10.36
C ASN A 125 -18.47 -23.72 10.92
N SER A 126 -18.61 -24.00 12.22
CA SER A 126 -19.91 -24.19 12.85
C SER A 126 -20.67 -22.90 13.10
N ALA A 127 -19.98 -21.75 13.09
CA ALA A 127 -20.44 -20.47 13.62
C ALA A 127 -20.76 -20.48 15.12
N LYS A 128 -20.28 -21.49 15.87
CA LYS A 128 -20.48 -21.59 17.32
C LYS A 128 -19.17 -21.49 18.08
N VAL A 129 -19.22 -21.12 19.35
CA VAL A 129 -18.04 -20.93 20.20
C VAL A 129 -17.14 -22.17 20.24
N SER A 130 -15.83 -21.95 20.04
CA SER A 130 -14.82 -23.02 20.12
C SER A 130 -14.46 -23.37 21.56
N GLY A 131 -14.56 -24.67 21.87
CA GLY A 131 -14.11 -25.19 23.17
C GLY A 131 -15.05 -24.86 24.33
N PHE A 132 -16.36 -24.81 24.06
CA PHE A 132 -17.42 -24.55 25.02
C PHE A 132 -17.24 -25.31 26.35
N VAL A 133 -17.18 -24.52 27.43
CA VAL A 133 -17.21 -24.97 28.82
C VAL A 133 -18.12 -23.99 29.54
N ASP A 134 -19.10 -24.52 30.24
CA ASP A 134 -20.04 -23.75 31.05
C ASP A 134 -20.04 -24.34 32.47
N THR A 135 -19.48 -23.60 33.43
CA THR A 135 -19.26 -24.04 34.81
C THR A 135 -20.53 -23.96 35.65
N ASP A 136 -21.37 -22.95 35.41
CA ASP A 136 -22.53 -22.67 36.25
C ASP A 136 -23.86 -23.10 35.64
N GLY A 137 -23.86 -23.46 34.35
CA GLY A 137 -24.98 -24.08 33.66
C GLY A 137 -26.03 -23.08 33.21
N ASP A 138 -25.64 -21.85 32.85
CA ASP A 138 -26.54 -20.84 32.34
C ASP A 138 -26.47 -20.59 30.83
N GLY A 139 -25.63 -21.37 30.11
CA GLY A 139 -25.58 -21.41 28.65
C GLY A 139 -24.54 -20.49 28.03
N LEU A 140 -23.93 -19.58 28.81
CA LEU A 140 -22.83 -18.76 28.33
C LEU A 140 -21.48 -19.45 28.56
N ALA A 141 -20.57 -19.40 27.59
CA ALA A 141 -19.28 -20.07 27.74
C ALA A 141 -18.35 -19.33 28.73
N ASP A 142 -17.72 -20.06 29.66
CA ASP A 142 -16.78 -19.56 30.70
C ASP A 142 -15.72 -18.58 30.17
N ALA A 143 -15.32 -18.73 28.90
CA ALA A 143 -14.27 -17.93 28.29
C ALA A 143 -14.71 -16.49 28.00
N ILE A 144 -16.01 -16.28 27.79
CA ILE A 144 -16.64 -15.03 27.36
C ILE A 144 -17.70 -14.54 28.36
N ASP A 145 -18.08 -15.38 29.32
CA ASP A 145 -19.01 -15.03 30.38
C ASP A 145 -18.38 -14.03 31.39
N GLY A 146 -19.10 -12.95 31.69
CA GLY A 146 -18.77 -11.94 32.66
C GLY A 146 -18.81 -12.40 34.13
N ASP A 147 -19.69 -13.34 34.48
CA ASP A 147 -19.98 -13.86 35.83
C ASP A 147 -19.99 -15.40 35.83
N VAL A 148 -18.84 -16.01 35.51
CA VAL A 148 -18.58 -17.47 35.39
C VAL A 148 -19.05 -18.31 36.59
N GLY A 149 -19.26 -17.68 37.74
CA GLY A 149 -19.74 -18.34 38.96
C GLY A 149 -21.24 -18.19 39.21
N ASN A 150 -21.92 -17.35 38.45
CA ASN A 150 -23.29 -16.90 38.64
C ASN A 150 -23.57 -16.43 40.06
N ASP A 151 -22.63 -15.67 40.64
CA ASP A 151 -22.70 -15.20 42.02
C ASP A 151 -22.74 -13.66 42.14
N ASN A 152 -23.00 -13.00 41.01
CA ASN A 152 -23.03 -11.55 40.82
C ASN A 152 -21.67 -10.90 41.12
N VAL A 153 -20.57 -11.60 40.85
CA VAL A 153 -19.22 -11.08 40.93
C VAL A 153 -18.62 -11.15 39.53
N ALA A 154 -18.18 -10.01 39.00
CA ALA A 154 -17.49 -10.04 37.72
C ALA A 154 -16.16 -10.81 37.81
N GLU A 155 -16.08 -11.97 37.15
CA GLU A 155 -14.83 -12.72 36.99
C GLU A 155 -14.13 -12.40 35.67
N ASN A 156 -14.90 -12.17 34.60
CA ASN A 156 -14.38 -12.26 33.24
C ASN A 156 -15.04 -11.29 32.23
N SER A 157 -15.69 -10.22 32.71
CA SER A 157 -16.30 -9.12 31.92
C SER A 157 -15.42 -8.47 30.84
N ALA A 158 -14.09 -8.63 30.92
CA ALA A 158 -13.16 -8.11 29.93
C ALA A 158 -13.07 -8.97 28.67
N ASN A 159 -13.48 -10.24 28.74
CA ASN A 159 -13.39 -11.20 27.64
C ASN A 159 -14.73 -11.44 26.95
N ALA A 160 -15.85 -10.89 27.45
CA ALA A 160 -17.10 -10.84 26.71
C ALA A 160 -16.88 -10.21 25.34
N LEU A 161 -17.36 -10.89 24.28
CA LEU A 161 -17.05 -10.57 22.89
C LEU A 161 -17.79 -9.32 22.43
N LEU A 162 -19.10 -9.26 22.67
CA LEU A 162 -19.94 -8.09 22.42
C LEU A 162 -20.58 -7.62 23.74
N LYS A 163 -20.62 -6.29 23.92
CA LYS A 163 -21.25 -5.64 25.07
C LYS A 163 -21.93 -4.37 24.63
N SER A 164 -23.06 -4.08 25.25
CA SER A 164 -23.81 -2.87 24.97
C SER A 164 -23.54 -1.78 26.01
N GLY A 165 -23.78 -0.54 25.61
CA GLY A 165 -23.67 0.63 26.46
C GLY A 165 -25.00 0.97 27.15
N ALA A 166 -25.10 2.18 27.68
CA ALA A 166 -26.28 2.60 28.43
C ALA A 166 -27.49 2.86 27.53
N ASP A 167 -28.68 2.63 28.10
CA ASP A 167 -29.96 3.17 27.62
C ASP A 167 -30.09 4.65 28.09
N ILE A 168 -29.81 5.59 27.19
CA ILE A 168 -29.84 7.03 27.45
C ILE A 168 -31.27 7.56 27.39
N ASN A 169 -32.08 7.00 26.49
CA ASN A 169 -33.39 7.50 26.14
C ASN A 169 -34.53 6.89 27.01
N ASN A 170 -34.22 5.83 27.76
CA ASN A 170 -35.08 5.02 28.62
C ASN A 170 -36.22 4.33 27.86
N ASP A 171 -35.94 3.78 26.68
CA ASP A 171 -36.88 2.94 25.92
C ASP A 171 -36.69 1.43 26.16
N GLY A 172 -35.73 1.07 26.99
CA GLY A 172 -35.41 -0.31 27.36
C GLY A 172 -34.31 -0.95 26.50
N LYS A 173 -33.80 -0.25 25.48
CA LYS A 173 -32.73 -0.73 24.60
C LYS A 173 -31.45 0.07 24.79
N ALA A 174 -30.32 -0.56 24.49
CA ALA A 174 -29.05 0.13 24.48
C ALA A 174 -28.99 1.16 23.32
N ASP A 175 -28.55 2.38 23.63
CA ASP A 175 -28.38 3.45 22.65
C ASP A 175 -26.93 3.55 22.11
N SER A 176 -26.03 2.67 22.57
CA SER A 176 -24.62 2.74 22.19
C SER A 176 -23.96 1.37 22.23
N TRP A 177 -23.04 1.16 21.29
CA TRP A 177 -22.31 -0.07 21.08
C TRP A 177 -20.82 0.23 21.07
N PRO A 178 -20.19 0.35 22.25
CA PRO A 178 -18.82 0.84 22.36
C PRO A 178 -17.75 -0.20 21.98
N TYR A 179 -18.16 -1.40 21.59
CA TYR A 179 -17.31 -2.53 21.21
C TYR A 179 -17.84 -3.12 19.92
N ILE A 180 -16.94 -3.56 19.04
CA ILE A 180 -17.28 -4.24 17.78
C ILE A 180 -18.39 -3.51 17.00
N ASN A 181 -18.13 -2.23 16.78
CA ASN A 181 -18.87 -1.36 15.88
C ASN A 181 -17.75 -0.55 15.22
N MET A 182 -17.39 -0.96 14.01
CA MET A 182 -16.14 -0.56 13.40
C MET A 182 -16.21 0.87 12.86
N ASP A 183 -17.33 1.27 12.27
CA ASP A 183 -17.47 2.62 11.72
C ASP A 183 -17.93 3.68 12.77
N GLY A 184 -18.53 3.29 13.90
CA GLY A 184 -19.07 4.20 14.92
C GLY A 184 -20.52 4.65 14.73
N ASP A 185 -21.36 3.98 13.95
CA ASP A 185 -22.74 4.37 13.60
C ASP A 185 -23.84 3.99 14.63
N SER A 186 -23.52 3.20 15.66
CA SER A 186 -24.45 2.60 16.64
C SER A 186 -25.14 1.30 16.22
N LYS A 187 -24.61 0.59 15.22
CA LYS A 187 -24.96 -0.76 14.83
C LYS A 187 -23.72 -1.68 14.91
N PRO A 188 -23.72 -2.70 15.77
CA PRO A 188 -22.61 -3.65 15.84
C PRO A 188 -22.43 -4.42 14.53
N ASN A 189 -21.20 -4.82 14.23
CA ASN A 189 -20.84 -5.54 13.00
C ASN A 189 -21.82 -6.68 12.63
N PRO A 190 -22.22 -7.61 13.54
CA PRO A 190 -23.15 -8.72 13.22
C PRO A 190 -24.53 -8.33 12.67
N TYR A 191 -24.85 -7.05 12.69
CA TYR A 191 -26.14 -6.53 12.28
C TYR A 191 -25.97 -5.45 11.21
N ASP A 192 -24.80 -5.33 10.60
CA ASP A 192 -24.30 -4.22 9.79
C ASP A 192 -23.76 -4.72 8.45
N LEU A 193 -24.37 -4.27 7.36
CA LEU A 193 -24.02 -4.72 6.01
C LEU A 193 -22.77 -4.02 5.43
N ASP A 194 -22.22 -3.02 6.12
CA ASP A 194 -21.04 -2.22 5.74
C ASP A 194 -20.29 -1.82 7.02
N SER A 195 -19.67 -2.82 7.65
CA SER A 195 -19.15 -2.75 9.02
C SER A 195 -18.16 -1.60 9.25
N ASP A 196 -17.30 -1.31 8.28
CA ASP A 196 -16.34 -0.20 8.35
C ASP A 196 -16.84 1.13 7.75
N GLY A 197 -18.03 1.10 7.16
CA GLY A 197 -18.82 2.25 6.73
C GLY A 197 -18.19 2.99 5.56
N ASP A 198 -17.39 2.29 4.76
CA ASP A 198 -16.72 2.84 3.60
C ASP A 198 -17.67 2.93 2.38
N GLY A 199 -18.70 2.08 2.34
CA GLY A 199 -19.73 2.00 1.32
C GLY A 199 -19.72 0.72 0.51
N ILE A 200 -18.66 -0.10 0.55
CA ILE A 200 -18.61 -1.43 -0.03
C ILE A 200 -19.19 -2.39 1.01
N SER A 201 -20.14 -3.25 0.63
CA SER A 201 -20.76 -4.15 1.60
C SER A 201 -19.85 -5.31 2.01
N ASP A 202 -20.00 -5.76 3.25
CA ASP A 202 -19.23 -6.85 3.84
C ASP A 202 -19.31 -8.14 2.98
N VAL A 203 -20.48 -8.44 2.40
CA VAL A 203 -20.65 -9.57 1.46
C VAL A 203 -19.72 -9.47 0.25
N LEU A 204 -19.51 -8.28 -0.29
CA LEU A 204 -18.64 -8.05 -1.45
C LEU A 204 -17.16 -8.12 -1.05
N GLU A 205 -16.81 -7.56 0.10
CA GLU A 205 -15.45 -7.56 0.65
C GLU A 205 -15.00 -8.95 1.10
N ALA A 206 -15.93 -9.74 1.62
CA ALA A 206 -15.77 -11.17 1.88
C ALA A 206 -15.64 -12.00 0.58
N GLN A 207 -15.77 -11.36 -0.59
CA GLN A 207 -15.73 -11.97 -1.93
C GLN A 207 -16.80 -13.06 -2.09
N LEU A 208 -17.96 -12.85 -1.47
CA LEU A 208 -19.13 -13.69 -1.61
C LEU A 208 -19.97 -13.25 -2.80
N THR A 209 -20.95 -14.08 -3.16
CA THR A 209 -21.82 -13.76 -4.30
C THR A 209 -23.01 -12.97 -3.80
N ASP A 210 -23.16 -11.75 -4.30
CA ASP A 210 -24.37 -10.93 -4.22
C ASP A 210 -24.74 -10.47 -5.64
N ALA A 211 -25.52 -11.27 -6.37
CA ALA A 211 -25.86 -10.96 -7.76
C ALA A 211 -27.05 -9.98 -7.89
N ASN A 212 -27.82 -9.82 -6.83
CA ASN A 212 -28.99 -8.95 -6.72
C ASN A 212 -28.68 -7.58 -6.10
N TRP A 213 -27.48 -7.41 -5.53
CA TRP A 213 -27.01 -6.17 -4.92
C TRP A 213 -27.94 -5.74 -3.79
N ASP A 214 -28.26 -6.67 -2.90
CA ASP A 214 -29.03 -6.36 -1.69
C ASP A 214 -28.21 -6.42 -0.41
N GLY A 215 -26.88 -6.42 -0.53
CA GLY A 215 -25.94 -6.42 0.59
C GLY A 215 -25.85 -7.77 1.27
N ARG A 216 -26.55 -8.79 0.78
CA ARG A 216 -26.67 -10.09 1.42
C ARG A 216 -26.16 -11.21 0.53
N VAL A 217 -25.70 -12.30 1.14
CA VAL A 217 -25.19 -13.42 0.36
C VAL A 217 -26.32 -14.16 -0.36
N ASP A 218 -26.12 -14.39 -1.66
CA ASP A 218 -27.02 -15.18 -2.48
C ASP A 218 -27.10 -16.63 -1.98
N GLY A 219 -28.33 -17.13 -1.79
CA GLY A 219 -28.53 -18.54 -1.53
C GLY A 219 -29.81 -18.86 -0.78
N ALA A 220 -29.83 -20.06 -0.20
CA ALA A 220 -30.89 -20.47 0.71
C ALA A 220 -30.32 -20.46 2.12
N VAL A 221 -31.02 -19.80 3.04
CA VAL A 221 -30.75 -19.85 4.47
C VAL A 221 -31.19 -21.20 5.05
N ASN A 222 -30.43 -21.74 5.99
CA ASN A 222 -30.74 -22.98 6.70
C ASN A 222 -31.58 -22.71 7.97
N THR A 223 -31.73 -23.68 8.87
CA THR A 223 -32.57 -23.51 10.09
C THR A 223 -31.88 -22.74 11.22
N ASN A 224 -30.61 -22.41 11.05
CA ASN A 224 -29.79 -21.68 12.00
C ASN A 224 -29.32 -20.36 11.36
N GLY A 225 -30.12 -19.78 10.46
CA GLY A 225 -29.85 -18.45 9.89
C GLY A 225 -28.75 -18.35 8.82
N ARG A 226 -27.82 -19.31 8.78
CA ARG A 226 -26.71 -19.23 7.81
C ARG A 226 -27.07 -19.62 6.39
N ASN A 227 -26.34 -19.05 5.43
CA ASN A 227 -26.29 -19.54 4.06
C ASN A 227 -25.91 -21.05 3.98
N SER A 228 -26.78 -21.86 3.38
CA SER A 228 -26.66 -23.33 3.34
C SER A 228 -25.41 -23.82 2.63
N VAL A 229 -24.87 -23.07 1.66
CA VAL A 229 -23.66 -23.46 0.93
C VAL A 229 -22.43 -23.17 1.77
N LEU A 230 -22.37 -21.99 2.39
CA LEU A 230 -21.27 -21.57 3.26
C LEU A 230 -21.20 -22.45 4.52
N ALA A 231 -22.33 -22.72 5.16
CA ALA A 231 -22.41 -23.60 6.33
C ALA A 231 -21.93 -25.04 6.04
N ALA A 232 -22.05 -25.51 4.78
CA ALA A 232 -21.60 -26.84 4.38
C ALA A 232 -20.09 -26.91 4.02
N MET A 233 -19.39 -25.77 4.00
CA MET A 233 -17.95 -25.73 3.76
C MET A 233 -17.16 -26.30 4.94
N GLY A 234 -16.01 -26.91 4.67
CA GLY A 234 -15.16 -27.47 5.72
C GLY A 234 -14.43 -26.42 6.57
N SER A 235 -14.28 -25.21 6.04
CA SER A 235 -13.68 -24.04 6.68
C SER A 235 -14.19 -22.80 5.95
N PHE A 236 -14.38 -21.72 6.68
CA PHE A 236 -14.58 -20.38 6.17
C PHE A 236 -13.50 -19.48 6.80
N THR A 237 -12.94 -18.58 6.00
CA THR A 237 -11.90 -17.63 6.43
C THR A 237 -12.11 -16.38 5.61
N LEU A 238 -12.20 -15.24 6.27
CA LEU A 238 -12.33 -13.96 5.59
C LEU A 238 -11.08 -13.65 4.78
N PRO A 239 -11.24 -13.03 3.60
CA PRO A 239 -10.12 -12.47 2.87
C PRO A 239 -9.50 -11.32 3.66
N ASN A 240 -8.20 -11.17 3.47
CA ASN A 240 -7.35 -10.15 4.05
C ASN A 240 -6.25 -9.95 2.98
N THR A 241 -6.41 -8.90 2.17
CA THR A 241 -5.66 -8.72 0.92
C THR A 241 -4.21 -8.34 1.19
N ASP A 242 -3.99 -7.40 2.11
CA ASP A 242 -2.66 -6.90 2.51
C ASP A 242 -1.83 -7.90 3.35
N GLY A 243 -2.48 -8.88 4.00
CA GLY A 243 -1.85 -9.80 4.92
C GLY A 243 -1.57 -9.22 6.32
N THR A 244 -2.01 -7.99 6.61
CA THR A 244 -1.79 -7.27 7.86
C THR A 244 -3.13 -6.82 8.45
N GLY A 245 -3.15 -5.89 9.40
CA GLY A 245 -4.41 -5.32 9.90
C GLY A 245 -5.55 -6.31 10.20
N ARG A 246 -6.75 -5.93 9.72
CA ARG A 246 -8.01 -6.66 9.87
C ARG A 246 -8.39 -7.30 8.54
N ALA A 247 -9.45 -8.11 8.52
CA ALA A 247 -9.95 -8.65 7.26
C ALA A 247 -10.62 -7.54 6.45
N ASN A 248 -10.75 -7.73 5.13
CA ASN A 248 -11.27 -6.71 4.21
C ASN A 248 -12.56 -6.03 4.70
N PRO A 249 -13.62 -6.76 5.17
CA PRO A 249 -14.86 -6.12 5.65
C PRO A 249 -14.72 -5.16 6.84
N TYR A 250 -13.52 -5.06 7.41
CA TYR A 250 -13.23 -4.27 8.60
C TYR A 250 -11.97 -3.42 8.36
N ASP A 251 -11.67 -3.06 7.13
CA ASP A 251 -10.42 -2.42 6.72
C ASP A 251 -10.65 -1.48 5.52
N ILE A 252 -10.65 -0.17 5.77
CA ILE A 252 -11.01 0.83 4.76
C ILE A 252 -9.94 1.04 3.66
N ASP A 253 -8.83 0.31 3.70
CA ASP A 253 -7.71 0.33 2.74
C ASP A 253 -7.19 -1.11 2.59
N SER A 254 -8.04 -2.00 2.05
CA SER A 254 -7.90 -3.46 2.08
C SER A 254 -6.56 -3.98 1.51
N ASP A 255 -5.97 -3.29 0.55
CA ASP A 255 -4.69 -3.66 -0.07
C ASP A 255 -3.48 -2.82 0.41
N ASP A 256 -3.73 -1.90 1.35
CA ASP A 256 -2.73 -1.20 2.17
C ASP A 256 -1.79 -0.33 1.31
N ASP A 257 -2.38 0.27 0.27
CA ASP A 257 -1.72 1.07 -0.73
C ASP A 257 -1.82 2.59 -0.41
N GLY A 258 -2.66 2.94 0.56
CA GLY A 258 -2.89 4.29 1.04
C GLY A 258 -4.05 5.02 0.39
N ILE A 259 -4.78 4.39 -0.53
CA ILE A 259 -6.00 4.88 -1.16
C ILE A 259 -7.18 4.09 -0.55
N PRO A 260 -8.08 4.74 0.20
CA PRO A 260 -9.23 4.07 0.79
C PRO A 260 -10.16 3.44 -0.24
N ASP A 261 -10.71 2.30 0.13
CA ASP A 261 -11.48 1.40 -0.72
C ASP A 261 -12.65 2.11 -1.41
N ASN A 262 -13.38 2.98 -0.71
CA ASN A 262 -14.48 3.75 -1.31
C ASN A 262 -14.07 4.73 -2.42
N ILE A 263 -12.81 5.15 -2.44
CA ILE A 263 -12.24 5.98 -3.50
C ILE A 263 -11.97 5.13 -4.74
N GLU A 264 -11.54 3.90 -4.52
CA GLU A 264 -11.12 2.95 -5.56
C GLU A 264 -12.33 2.25 -6.16
N GLY A 265 -13.23 1.77 -5.31
CA GLY A 265 -14.50 1.13 -5.65
C GLY A 265 -15.42 2.00 -6.50
N LEU A 266 -15.29 3.33 -6.48
CA LEU A 266 -16.10 4.25 -7.29
C LEU A 266 -15.34 4.85 -8.47
N THR A 267 -15.98 4.95 -9.63
CA THR A 267 -15.43 5.75 -10.76
C THR A 267 -15.20 7.20 -10.34
N THR A 268 -14.20 7.88 -10.91
CA THR A 268 -13.86 9.26 -10.53
C THR A 268 -15.03 10.25 -10.64
N VAL A 269 -15.86 10.10 -11.68
CA VAL A 269 -17.07 10.93 -11.89
C VAL A 269 -18.17 10.57 -10.90
N GLY A 270 -18.20 9.30 -10.47
CA GLY A 270 -19.16 8.76 -9.51
C GLY A 270 -18.78 9.05 -8.07
N TYR A 271 -17.49 9.28 -7.77
CA TYR A 271 -17.02 9.47 -6.40
C TYR A 271 -17.68 10.67 -5.72
N HIS A 272 -18.12 10.42 -4.49
CA HIS A 272 -18.67 11.38 -3.56
C HIS A 272 -18.43 10.89 -2.13
N PHE A 273 -18.47 11.81 -1.18
CA PHE A 273 -18.26 11.49 0.24
C PHE A 273 -19.48 10.81 0.87
N PRO A 274 -19.25 10.02 1.94
CA PRO A 274 -20.33 9.54 2.81
C PRO A 274 -21.18 10.72 3.31
N ALA A 275 -22.49 10.49 3.44
CA ALA A 275 -23.44 11.43 4.01
C ALA A 275 -23.40 11.45 5.54
N TYR A 276 -22.83 10.41 6.15
CA TYR A 276 -22.92 10.04 7.57
C TYR A 276 -24.36 9.95 8.04
N LEU A 277 -25.19 9.33 7.20
CA LEU A 277 -26.62 9.12 7.43
C LEU A 277 -26.97 7.73 6.93
N ASP A 278 -27.69 6.99 7.75
CA ASP A 278 -28.33 5.73 7.38
C ASP A 278 -29.82 5.88 7.74
N THR A 279 -30.67 6.00 6.73
CA THR A 279 -32.09 6.32 6.91
C THR A 279 -32.91 5.13 7.40
N ASP A 280 -32.56 3.91 7.04
CA ASP A 280 -33.33 2.71 7.35
C ASP A 280 -32.66 1.78 8.36
N GLY A 281 -31.42 2.05 8.74
CA GLY A 281 -30.72 1.34 9.79
C GLY A 281 -30.22 -0.01 9.31
N ASP A 282 -29.68 -0.11 8.10
CA ASP A 282 -29.12 -1.34 7.54
C ASP A 282 -27.58 -1.38 7.51
N GLY A 283 -26.93 -0.26 7.84
CA GLY A 283 -25.47 -0.13 7.85
C GLY A 283 -24.90 0.67 6.67
N ILE A 284 -25.60 0.67 5.53
CA ILE A 284 -25.08 1.28 4.30
C ILE A 284 -25.42 2.77 4.30
N ASP A 285 -24.41 3.63 4.12
CA ASP A 285 -24.61 5.08 4.09
C ASP A 285 -25.54 5.53 2.94
N ASP A 286 -26.47 6.45 3.21
CA ASP A 286 -27.44 7.08 2.28
C ASP A 286 -26.78 7.65 1.01
N ALA A 287 -25.47 7.91 1.01
CA ALA A 287 -24.70 8.29 -0.17
C ALA A 287 -24.61 7.14 -1.20
N TYR A 288 -24.43 5.92 -0.69
CA TYR A 288 -24.21 4.70 -1.46
C TYR A 288 -25.48 3.84 -1.54
N ASP A 289 -26.40 3.98 -0.58
CA ASP A 289 -27.68 3.32 -0.64
C ASP A 289 -28.76 4.12 -1.40
N SER A 290 -29.40 3.44 -2.35
CA SER A 290 -30.54 3.97 -3.11
C SER A 290 -31.86 3.30 -2.78
N PHE A 291 -31.81 2.24 -1.97
CA PHE A 291 -32.95 1.54 -1.42
C PHE A 291 -33.41 2.20 -0.11
N VAL A 292 -34.55 1.75 0.43
CA VAL A 292 -35.04 2.19 1.75
C VAL A 292 -35.74 0.99 2.39
N GLY A 293 -34.98 0.23 3.17
CA GLY A 293 -35.28 -0.98 3.91
C GLY A 293 -33.98 -1.77 4.11
N PHE A 294 -33.97 -2.80 4.98
CA PHE A 294 -32.73 -3.56 5.23
C PHE A 294 -32.18 -4.26 3.97
N GLY A 295 -30.98 -3.88 3.54
CA GLY A 295 -30.27 -4.35 2.34
C GLY A 295 -30.22 -3.28 1.25
N GLY A 296 -29.16 -3.21 0.45
CA GLY A 296 -29.01 -2.13 -0.53
C GLY A 296 -27.89 -2.37 -1.53
N ASP A 297 -27.80 -1.49 -2.52
CA ASP A 297 -26.86 -1.64 -3.65
C ASP A 297 -25.40 -1.36 -3.25
N GLY A 298 -25.16 -0.59 -2.17
CA GLY A 298 -23.84 -0.13 -1.75
C GLY A 298 -22.99 0.47 -2.90
N ILE A 299 -21.67 0.36 -2.78
CA ILE A 299 -20.73 0.68 -3.85
C ILE A 299 -20.63 -0.49 -4.82
N HIS A 300 -21.06 -0.24 -6.07
CA HIS A 300 -20.74 -1.13 -7.18
C HIS A 300 -19.28 -0.97 -7.60
N VAL A 301 -18.43 -1.84 -7.08
CA VAL A 301 -16.98 -1.81 -7.27
C VAL A 301 -16.56 -1.81 -8.75
N VAL A 302 -15.54 -1.02 -9.06
CA VAL A 302 -14.94 -0.94 -10.39
C VAL A 302 -13.84 -1.99 -10.52
N ASP A 303 -13.64 -2.49 -11.74
CA ASP A 303 -12.49 -3.29 -12.17
C ASP A 303 -12.01 -2.65 -13.49
N LYS A 304 -10.95 -1.86 -13.39
CA LYS A 304 -10.53 -0.94 -14.45
C LYS A 304 -9.86 -1.66 -15.60
N ASP A 305 -8.90 -2.54 -15.33
CA ASP A 305 -8.18 -3.26 -16.37
C ASP A 305 -8.93 -4.51 -16.88
N GLY A 306 -9.96 -4.95 -16.14
CA GLY A 306 -10.81 -6.08 -16.46
C GLY A 306 -10.16 -7.43 -16.18
N ASP A 307 -9.20 -7.51 -15.26
CA ASP A 307 -8.50 -8.74 -14.90
C ASP A 307 -9.29 -9.62 -13.89
N GLY A 308 -10.33 -9.05 -13.28
CA GLY A 308 -11.21 -9.70 -12.33
C GLY A 308 -10.90 -9.41 -10.86
N THR A 309 -9.88 -8.61 -10.58
CA THR A 309 -9.61 -8.02 -9.27
C THR A 309 -10.27 -6.65 -9.22
N PRO A 310 -11.19 -6.37 -8.29
CA PRO A 310 -11.72 -5.03 -8.09
C PRO A 310 -10.61 -4.03 -7.75
N ASP A 311 -10.78 -2.76 -8.15
CA ASP A 311 -9.80 -1.69 -7.97
C ASP A 311 -9.32 -1.58 -6.51
N TYR A 312 -10.23 -1.69 -5.51
CA TYR A 312 -9.90 -1.61 -4.06
C TYR A 312 -9.05 -2.79 -3.51
N LEU A 313 -8.73 -3.76 -4.36
CA LEU A 313 -7.89 -4.92 -4.01
C LEU A 313 -6.71 -5.08 -4.97
N ASP A 314 -6.57 -4.18 -5.94
CA ASP A 314 -5.58 -4.27 -7.01
C ASP A 314 -4.51 -3.20 -6.84
N LEU A 315 -3.27 -3.65 -6.59
CA LEU A 315 -2.11 -2.79 -6.42
C LEU A 315 -1.60 -2.11 -7.72
N ASP A 316 -2.14 -2.45 -8.89
CA ASP A 316 -1.83 -1.88 -10.22
C ASP A 316 -3.08 -1.89 -11.10
N THR A 317 -4.12 -1.18 -10.67
CA THR A 317 -5.49 -1.11 -11.20
C THR A 317 -5.58 -0.86 -12.71
N ASP A 318 -4.65 -0.12 -13.30
CA ASP A 318 -4.63 0.12 -14.76
C ASP A 318 -3.64 -0.76 -15.54
N ASN A 319 -2.91 -1.60 -14.81
CA ASN A 319 -1.96 -2.62 -15.26
C ASN A 319 -0.90 -2.05 -16.22
N ASP A 320 -0.48 -0.81 -15.94
CA ASP A 320 0.58 -0.16 -16.68
C ASP A 320 1.99 -0.54 -16.16
N GLY A 321 2.06 -1.10 -14.94
CA GLY A 321 3.28 -1.52 -14.27
C GLY A 321 3.82 -0.53 -13.25
N LEU A 322 3.04 0.50 -12.90
CA LEU A 322 3.30 1.43 -11.80
C LEU A 322 2.28 1.20 -10.69
N PRO A 323 2.70 0.87 -9.45
CA PRO A 323 1.74 0.59 -8.39
C PRO A 323 0.94 1.81 -7.96
N ASP A 324 -0.31 1.59 -7.55
CA ASP A 324 -1.31 2.62 -7.25
C ASP A 324 -0.89 3.54 -6.11
N ILE A 325 -0.28 2.98 -5.05
CA ILE A 325 0.42 3.71 -3.99
C ILE A 325 1.43 4.75 -4.50
N VAL A 326 2.03 4.54 -5.69
CA VAL A 326 2.91 5.54 -6.34
C VAL A 326 2.09 6.54 -7.15
N GLU A 327 1.07 6.07 -7.86
CA GLU A 327 0.24 6.88 -8.75
C GLU A 327 -0.62 7.90 -7.99
N GLY A 328 -1.34 7.43 -6.97
CA GLY A 328 -2.13 8.27 -6.07
C GLY A 328 -1.30 9.36 -5.41
N ASN A 329 -0.02 9.08 -5.15
CA ASN A 329 0.92 9.98 -4.49
C ASN A 329 1.84 10.78 -5.42
N ASP A 330 1.68 10.69 -6.75
CA ASP A 330 2.44 11.52 -7.71
C ASP A 330 1.66 12.80 -8.06
N PHE A 331 1.81 13.84 -7.23
CA PHE A 331 1.06 15.09 -7.39
C PHE A 331 1.42 15.89 -8.65
N ASN A 332 2.58 15.66 -9.26
CA ASN A 332 3.04 16.39 -10.43
C ASN A 332 3.08 15.58 -11.73
N LEU A 333 2.66 14.31 -11.67
CA LEU A 333 2.47 13.40 -12.81
C LEU A 333 3.77 13.15 -13.58
N ASN A 334 4.89 12.94 -12.87
CA ASN A 334 6.18 12.64 -13.48
C ASN A 334 6.61 11.16 -13.42
N GLY A 335 5.75 10.28 -12.91
CA GLY A 335 6.02 8.85 -12.69
C GLY A 335 6.82 8.56 -11.43
N LEU A 336 6.93 9.54 -10.52
CA LEU A 336 7.58 9.41 -9.23
C LEU A 336 6.67 10.03 -8.17
N ARG A 337 6.36 9.23 -7.14
CA ARG A 337 5.74 9.73 -5.92
C ARG A 337 6.39 11.03 -5.43
N ASP A 338 5.55 11.96 -5.03
CA ASP A 338 5.91 13.23 -4.44
C ASP A 338 5.85 13.20 -2.90
N ASP A 339 5.23 12.16 -2.33
CA ASP A 339 5.21 11.87 -0.90
C ASP A 339 6.00 10.61 -0.52
N LEU A 340 6.20 10.43 0.79
CA LEU A 340 6.79 9.24 1.37
C LEU A 340 5.74 8.12 1.43
N VAL A 341 5.70 7.25 0.44
CA VAL A 341 4.72 6.15 0.38
C VAL A 341 5.17 4.88 1.12
N THR A 342 5.86 5.06 2.25
CA THR A 342 6.27 3.93 3.07
C THR A 342 5.37 3.90 4.29
N LEU A 343 4.57 2.82 4.37
CA LEU A 343 3.74 2.47 5.52
C LEU A 343 4.56 2.54 6.79
N THR A 344 3.93 3.04 7.85
CA THR A 344 4.52 3.08 9.17
C THR A 344 4.34 1.77 9.93
N GLY A 345 3.35 0.96 9.52
CA GLY A 345 2.84 -0.21 10.24
C GLY A 345 2.14 0.19 11.54
N ILE A 346 1.59 1.41 11.58
CA ILE A 346 0.86 1.96 12.71
C ILE A 346 -0.43 2.53 12.14
N ASP A 347 -1.53 2.09 12.73
CA ASP A 347 -2.88 2.62 12.58
C ASP A 347 -3.35 2.89 14.03
N THR A 348 -3.59 4.15 14.38
CA THR A 348 -3.80 4.53 15.80
C THR A 348 -5.26 4.55 16.22
N ASP A 349 -6.18 4.91 15.34
CA ASP A 349 -7.61 4.80 15.60
C ASP A 349 -8.19 3.43 15.22
N GLY A 350 -7.46 2.64 14.44
CA GLY A 350 -7.81 1.26 14.15
C GLY A 350 -8.78 1.15 12.97
N ASP A 351 -8.79 2.12 12.06
CA ASP A 351 -9.73 2.22 10.95
C ASP A 351 -9.29 1.44 9.70
N GLY A 352 -8.06 0.90 9.69
CA GLY A 352 -7.48 0.19 8.55
C GLY A 352 -6.45 1.02 7.77
N LEU A 353 -6.56 2.34 7.79
CA LEU A 353 -5.69 3.23 7.03
C LEU A 353 -4.42 3.59 7.82
N ASP A 354 -3.23 3.30 7.28
CA ASP A 354 -1.96 3.59 7.96
C ASP A 354 -1.83 5.10 8.31
N ASP A 355 -1.27 5.41 9.48
CA ASP A 355 -0.92 6.77 9.96
C ASP A 355 -0.14 7.61 8.92
N ARG A 356 0.45 6.97 7.91
CA ARG A 356 1.09 7.59 6.73
C ARG A 356 0.10 8.32 5.83
N PHE A 357 -1.07 7.74 5.65
CA PHE A 357 -2.10 8.19 4.72
C PHE A 357 -3.29 8.77 5.47
N ASP A 358 -3.40 8.49 6.76
CA ASP A 358 -4.36 9.13 7.62
C ASP A 358 -3.87 10.45 8.26
N ASN A 359 -4.74 11.44 8.26
CA ASN A 359 -4.53 12.76 8.86
C ASN A 359 -5.41 12.99 10.10
N ASN A 360 -6.37 12.11 10.37
CA ASN A 360 -7.37 12.22 11.42
C ASN A 360 -7.43 10.95 12.27
N ASN A 361 -6.28 10.69 12.88
CA ASN A 361 -5.95 9.48 13.62
C ASN A 361 -6.65 9.37 14.98
N SER A 362 -7.95 9.60 14.97
CA SER A 362 -8.88 9.71 16.08
C SER A 362 -10.33 9.41 15.63
N SER A 363 -10.55 8.98 14.39
CA SER A 363 -11.85 8.85 13.74
C SER A 363 -11.90 7.57 12.91
N ILE A 364 -12.58 6.57 13.43
CA ILE A 364 -12.81 5.26 12.81
C ILE A 364 -13.80 5.25 11.64
N LYS A 365 -14.03 6.39 11.00
CA LYS A 365 -15.09 6.50 9.99
C LYS A 365 -14.56 6.02 8.64
N GLY A 366 -15.41 5.42 7.81
CA GLY A 366 -15.12 4.85 6.48
C GLY A 366 -14.48 5.75 5.41
N THR A 367 -13.91 6.90 5.77
CA THR A 367 -12.99 7.65 4.92
C THR A 367 -12.13 8.60 5.75
N SER A 368 -10.88 8.82 5.34
CA SER A 368 -10.07 9.88 5.95
C SER A 368 -10.62 11.27 5.61
N ALA A 369 -10.73 12.13 6.63
CA ALA A 369 -11.45 13.41 6.63
C ALA A 369 -11.05 14.45 5.54
N TYR A 370 -9.99 14.20 4.76
CA TYR A 370 -9.53 15.10 3.69
C TYR A 370 -9.19 14.40 2.36
N MET A 371 -9.57 13.14 2.15
CA MET A 371 -9.28 12.36 0.93
C MET A 371 -10.31 12.58 -0.21
N GLY A 372 -10.86 13.78 -0.36
CA GLY A 372 -11.79 14.08 -1.45
C GLY A 372 -12.30 15.51 -1.33
N THR A 373 -12.58 16.20 -2.43
CA THR A 373 -13.22 17.55 -2.50
C THR A 373 -12.65 18.75 -1.69
N ALA A 374 -11.67 18.60 -0.80
CA ALA A 374 -11.12 19.68 0.06
C ALA A 374 -9.59 19.80 0.06
N GLY A 375 -8.87 18.93 -0.66
CA GLY A 375 -7.41 18.93 -0.74
C GLY A 375 -6.82 20.20 -1.32
N SER A 376 -5.73 20.65 -0.69
CA SER A 376 -4.95 21.78 -1.18
C SER A 376 -3.85 21.31 -2.14
N PHE A 377 -3.67 21.99 -3.28
CA PHE A 377 -2.47 21.87 -4.13
C PHE A 377 -1.17 22.30 -3.41
N THR A 378 -1.31 22.92 -2.24
CA THR A 378 -0.21 23.40 -1.40
C THR A 378 -0.52 23.06 0.06
N GLY A 379 0.03 21.96 0.56
CA GLY A 379 -0.21 21.45 1.91
C GLY A 379 0.97 20.62 2.41
N ASP A 380 1.17 20.63 3.73
CA ASP A 380 2.39 20.36 4.49
C ASP A 380 3.07 19.00 4.24
N ALA A 381 4.31 18.84 4.71
CA ALA A 381 5.06 17.59 4.69
C ALA A 381 4.54 16.53 5.69
N ALA A 382 3.25 16.60 6.03
CA ALA A 382 2.59 15.72 6.98
C ALA A 382 1.82 14.61 6.23
N PRO A 383 1.92 13.36 6.69
CA PRO A 383 1.03 12.24 6.32
C PRO A 383 -0.43 12.63 6.08
N GLY A 384 -1.08 12.02 5.07
CA GLY A 384 -2.52 12.17 4.77
C GLY A 384 -3.04 13.57 4.41
N SER A 385 -2.18 14.59 4.30
CA SER A 385 -2.62 15.98 4.14
C SER A 385 -2.87 16.46 2.70
N ARG A 386 -2.71 15.57 1.71
CA ARG A 386 -2.91 15.84 0.28
C ARG A 386 -3.89 14.84 -0.31
N THR A 387 -4.88 15.34 -1.06
CA THR A 387 -5.89 14.48 -1.71
C THR A 387 -5.28 13.65 -2.84
N MET A 388 -5.52 12.34 -2.80
CA MET A 388 -5.28 11.40 -3.89
C MET A 388 -6.23 11.66 -5.08
N VAL A 389 -7.51 11.95 -4.80
CA VAL A 389 -8.53 12.21 -5.84
C VAL A 389 -8.92 13.69 -5.92
N GLN A 390 -8.96 14.22 -7.15
CA GLN A 390 -9.34 15.61 -7.40
C GLN A 390 -10.29 15.77 -8.59
N GLN A 391 -11.52 16.22 -8.33
CA GLN A 391 -12.45 16.73 -9.34
C GLN A 391 -11.97 18.10 -9.88
N THR A 392 -10.85 18.16 -10.60
CA THR A 392 -10.40 19.40 -11.24
C THR A 392 -10.02 19.20 -12.69
N ALA A 393 -10.61 20.03 -13.56
CA ALA A 393 -10.42 19.97 -15.01
C ALA A 393 -8.96 20.22 -15.44
N VAL A 394 -8.13 19.19 -15.48
CA VAL A 394 -6.81 19.26 -16.12
C VAL A 394 -6.99 19.01 -17.62
N ALA A 395 -6.82 20.06 -18.43
CA ALA A 395 -6.83 19.94 -19.88
C ALA A 395 -5.50 19.32 -20.37
N THR A 396 -5.31 18.02 -20.18
CA THR A 396 -4.30 17.26 -20.94
C THR A 396 -5.00 16.69 -22.17
N GLY A 397 -4.43 16.90 -23.35
CA GLY A 397 -5.02 16.41 -24.62
C GLY A 397 -4.93 14.89 -24.81
N LEU A 398 -5.09 14.12 -23.73
CA LEU A 398 -4.82 12.68 -23.62
C LEU A 398 -6.09 11.82 -23.44
N GLY A 399 -7.29 12.41 -23.47
CA GLY A 399 -8.55 11.67 -23.46
C GLY A 399 -9.19 11.46 -22.09
N CYS A 400 -8.44 11.69 -21.00
CA CYS A 400 -8.97 11.74 -19.64
C CYS A 400 -9.63 13.12 -19.43
N THR A 401 -10.95 13.19 -19.44
CA THR A 401 -11.66 14.44 -19.23
C THR A 401 -11.81 14.72 -17.74
N ALA A 402 -11.01 15.66 -17.27
CA ALA A 402 -11.32 16.60 -16.21
C ALA A 402 -11.12 16.23 -14.74
N GLU A 403 -10.45 15.13 -14.40
CA GLU A 403 -10.19 14.74 -13.00
C GLU A 403 -8.76 14.18 -12.85
N ARG A 404 -8.10 14.41 -11.71
CA ARG A 404 -6.86 13.70 -11.35
C ARG A 404 -7.30 12.35 -10.77
N ASP A 405 -7.46 11.41 -11.69
CA ASP A 405 -7.76 10.00 -11.42
C ASP A 405 -6.46 9.23 -11.59
N TRP A 406 -5.97 8.58 -10.53
CA TRP A 406 -4.74 7.80 -10.57
C TRP A 406 -4.86 6.66 -11.60
N ARG A 407 -6.02 6.00 -11.65
CA ARG A 407 -6.45 4.95 -12.63
C ARG A 407 -6.40 5.32 -14.12
N CYS A 408 -6.03 6.55 -14.47
CA CYS A 408 -6.05 7.05 -15.85
C CYS A 408 -4.76 7.78 -16.23
N LEU A 409 -3.69 7.59 -15.46
CA LEU A 409 -2.44 8.27 -15.68
C LEU A 409 -1.58 7.45 -16.64
N PHE A 410 -1.58 7.82 -17.92
CA PHE A 410 -0.60 7.28 -18.86
C PHE A 410 0.80 7.71 -18.45
N TYR A 411 1.45 6.93 -17.61
CA TYR A 411 2.84 7.17 -17.31
C TYR A 411 3.63 6.86 -18.57
N VAL A 412 4.36 7.87 -19.03
CA VAL A 412 5.48 7.61 -19.93
C VAL A 412 6.51 6.93 -19.06
N LEU A 413 6.34 5.62 -18.80
CA LEU A 413 7.25 4.81 -18.01
C LEU A 413 8.65 5.02 -18.55
N HIS A 414 9.42 5.85 -17.86
CA HIS A 414 10.71 6.24 -18.37
C HIS A 414 11.64 5.05 -18.26
N CYS A 415 12.60 4.97 -19.17
CA CYS A 415 13.70 4.06 -18.96
C CYS A 415 14.77 4.79 -18.13
N ASP A 416 15.01 4.33 -16.91
CA ASP A 416 15.99 4.93 -16.00
C ASP A 416 17.40 4.69 -16.52
N ILE A 417 18.13 5.76 -16.87
CA ILE A 417 19.54 5.66 -17.25
C ILE A 417 20.39 5.70 -15.97
N ILE A 418 20.70 4.51 -15.45
CA ILE A 418 21.52 4.32 -14.25
C ILE A 418 22.93 4.89 -14.44
N THR A 419 23.54 4.63 -15.60
CA THR A 419 24.86 5.17 -15.92
C THR A 419 24.96 5.57 -17.39
N PHE A 420 25.67 6.66 -17.67
CA PHE A 420 26.07 7.02 -19.02
C PHE A 420 27.47 7.65 -19.00
N LYS A 421 28.44 6.96 -19.61
CA LYS A 421 29.86 7.32 -19.57
C LYS A 421 30.45 7.30 -20.97
N ALA A 422 31.42 8.18 -21.22
CA ALA A 422 32.17 8.21 -22.46
C ALA A 422 33.67 8.18 -22.19
N ILE A 423 34.39 7.37 -22.96
CA ILE A 423 35.85 7.26 -22.92
C ILE A 423 36.39 7.52 -24.32
N SER A 424 37.22 8.55 -24.47
CA SER A 424 37.88 8.86 -25.73
C SER A 424 39.29 8.27 -25.77
N PHE A 425 39.59 7.49 -26.82
CA PHE A 425 40.91 6.93 -27.08
C PHE A 425 41.17 6.85 -28.59
N ASN A 426 42.31 7.39 -29.05
CA ASN A 426 42.73 7.34 -30.46
C ASN A 426 41.66 7.81 -31.48
N GLN A 427 40.95 8.91 -31.19
CA GLN A 427 39.86 9.47 -32.03
C GLN A 427 38.61 8.59 -32.16
N ASN A 428 38.50 7.53 -31.34
CA ASN A 428 37.25 6.82 -31.12
C ASN A 428 36.75 7.14 -29.70
N VAL A 429 35.45 7.34 -29.59
CA VAL A 429 34.75 7.52 -28.33
C VAL A 429 33.90 6.29 -28.11
N THR A 430 34.16 5.56 -27.03
CA THR A 430 33.27 4.50 -26.57
C THR A 430 32.29 5.11 -25.58
N LEU A 431 31.00 4.89 -25.81
CA LEU A 431 29.92 5.29 -24.94
C LEU A 431 29.32 4.05 -24.31
N ASP A 432 29.39 3.96 -22.99
CA ASP A 432 28.84 2.85 -22.21
C ASP A 432 27.69 3.39 -21.35
N TRP A 433 26.56 2.69 -21.37
CA TRP A 433 25.41 3.02 -20.52
C TRP A 433 24.79 1.78 -19.92
N SER A 434 24.12 2.00 -18.79
CA SER A 434 23.25 1.00 -18.19
C SER A 434 21.89 1.60 -17.91
N VAL A 435 20.85 0.80 -18.11
CA VAL A 435 19.47 1.20 -17.95
C VAL A 435 18.71 0.21 -17.08
N LEU A 436 17.66 0.69 -16.42
CA LEU A 436 16.60 -0.12 -15.84
C LEU A 436 15.30 0.37 -16.45
N CYS A 437 14.73 -0.40 -17.37
CA CYS A 437 13.47 -0.02 -18.00
C CYS A 437 12.36 -0.94 -17.51
N ARG A 438 11.19 -0.36 -17.24
CA ARG A 438 9.97 -1.09 -16.89
C ARG A 438 9.19 -1.55 -18.13
N GLN A 439 9.55 -1.03 -19.30
CA GLN A 439 9.00 -1.44 -20.60
C GLN A 439 10.09 -1.92 -21.58
N PRO A 440 9.76 -2.81 -22.54
CA PRO A 440 10.70 -3.28 -23.54
C PRO A 440 11.27 -2.13 -24.38
N VAL A 441 12.59 -2.02 -24.41
CA VAL A 441 13.28 -1.06 -25.29
C VAL A 441 13.30 -1.60 -26.72
N ASP A 442 12.92 -0.76 -27.68
CA ASP A 442 13.10 -1.09 -29.09
C ASP A 442 14.55 -0.79 -29.50
N TYR A 443 15.00 0.46 -29.34
CA TYR A 443 16.37 0.86 -29.62
C TYR A 443 16.79 2.16 -28.93
N PHE A 444 18.10 2.36 -28.86
CA PHE A 444 18.72 3.61 -28.43
C PHE A 444 19.34 4.32 -29.63
N ILE A 445 19.31 5.65 -29.62
CA ILE A 445 20.03 6.51 -30.55
C ILE A 445 21.09 7.31 -29.78
N ILE A 446 22.35 7.15 -30.17
CA ILE A 446 23.44 8.00 -29.71
C ILE A 446 23.42 9.27 -30.53
N GLU A 447 23.25 10.41 -29.88
CA GLU A 447 23.28 11.71 -30.52
C GLU A 447 24.50 12.52 -30.07
N ARG A 448 25.13 13.21 -31.03
CA ARG A 448 26.30 14.07 -30.81
C ARG A 448 26.02 15.52 -31.17
N SER A 449 26.56 16.43 -30.38
CA SER A 449 26.62 17.85 -30.70
C SER A 449 28.04 18.41 -30.55
N ILE A 450 28.36 19.46 -31.31
CA ILE A 450 29.60 20.24 -31.18
C ILE A 450 29.38 21.65 -30.59
N ASP A 451 28.12 22.07 -30.46
CA ASP A 451 27.73 23.37 -29.93
C ASP A 451 26.85 23.27 -28.65
N GLY A 452 26.49 22.05 -28.26
CA GLY A 452 25.65 21.75 -27.09
C GLY A 452 24.15 21.96 -27.34
N ASN A 453 23.73 22.40 -28.53
CA ASN A 453 22.35 22.74 -28.84
C ASN A 453 21.79 21.88 -29.98
N ASN A 454 22.55 21.71 -31.07
CA ASN A 454 22.14 20.96 -32.24
C ASN A 454 22.76 19.55 -32.18
N PHE A 455 21.91 18.54 -32.01
CA PHE A 455 22.31 17.14 -31.90
C PHE A 455 22.03 16.39 -33.20
N SER A 456 22.99 15.57 -33.64
CA SER A 456 22.89 14.70 -34.81
C SER A 456 23.03 13.24 -34.40
N GLU A 457 22.23 12.36 -34.98
CA GLU A 457 22.28 10.92 -34.75
C GLU A 457 23.58 10.31 -35.30
N ILE A 458 24.21 9.45 -34.50
CA ILE A 458 25.50 8.81 -34.81
C ILE A 458 25.35 7.31 -35.01
N GLN A 459 24.66 6.66 -34.07
CA GLN A 459 24.51 5.22 -34.07
C GLN A 459 23.19 4.85 -33.40
N THR A 460 22.50 3.88 -33.98
CA THR A 460 21.37 3.18 -33.35
C THR A 460 21.86 1.86 -32.77
N VAL A 461 21.51 1.58 -31.52
CA VAL A 461 21.81 0.33 -30.82
C VAL A 461 20.50 -0.33 -30.45
N GLN A 462 20.27 -1.57 -30.91
CA GLN A 462 19.04 -2.30 -30.63
C GLN A 462 18.93 -2.62 -29.14
N GLY A 463 17.74 -2.41 -28.57
CA GLY A 463 17.40 -2.83 -27.23
C GLY A 463 17.12 -4.33 -27.16
N ARG A 464 16.89 -4.82 -25.95
CA ARG A 464 16.36 -6.16 -25.69
C ARG A 464 15.00 -6.02 -25.03
N SER A 465 14.15 -7.03 -25.21
CA SER A 465 12.85 -7.12 -24.54
C SER A 465 13.00 -7.68 -23.12
N MET A 466 13.85 -7.07 -22.29
CA MET A 466 13.98 -7.43 -20.87
C MET A 466 13.38 -6.26 -20.07
N ILE A 467 12.55 -6.57 -19.06
CA ILE A 467 11.91 -5.59 -18.19
C ILE A 467 12.39 -5.79 -16.76
N ASN A 468 12.44 -4.73 -15.97
CA ASN A 468 12.81 -4.74 -14.54
C ASN A 468 14.20 -5.34 -14.21
N GLU A 469 15.07 -5.42 -15.22
CA GLU A 469 16.46 -5.86 -15.06
C GLU A 469 17.44 -4.79 -15.54
N ALA A 470 18.53 -4.60 -14.78
CA ALA A 470 19.58 -3.67 -15.16
C ALA A 470 20.35 -4.19 -16.37
N GLU A 471 20.23 -3.50 -17.50
CA GLU A 471 20.90 -3.84 -18.74
C GLU A 471 22.07 -2.91 -19.02
N SER A 472 23.09 -3.42 -19.71
CA SER A 472 24.25 -2.65 -20.13
C SER A 472 24.47 -2.72 -21.64
N TYR A 473 24.77 -1.57 -22.22
CA TYR A 473 24.93 -1.37 -23.65
C TYR A 473 26.18 -0.53 -23.93
N SER A 474 26.70 -0.64 -25.16
CA SER A 474 27.87 0.11 -25.59
C SER A 474 27.72 0.52 -27.05
N GLY A 475 28.24 1.70 -27.38
CA GLY A 475 28.31 2.23 -28.73
C GLY A 475 29.62 2.96 -28.97
N ILE A 476 29.89 3.26 -30.24
CA ILE A 476 31.14 3.89 -30.65
C ILE A 476 30.88 5.07 -31.60
N ASP A 477 31.68 6.11 -31.44
CA ASP A 477 31.71 7.23 -32.36
C ASP A 477 33.14 7.53 -32.81
N ASN A 478 33.35 7.67 -34.11
CA ASN A 478 34.63 8.08 -34.68
C ASN A 478 34.62 9.59 -34.88
N ILE A 479 35.42 10.28 -34.06
CA ILE A 479 35.52 11.74 -34.04
C ILE A 479 36.65 12.28 -34.92
N THR A 480 37.18 11.46 -35.84
CA THR A 480 38.21 11.88 -36.79
C THR A 480 37.67 13.04 -37.65
N GLY A 481 38.36 14.18 -37.60
CA GLY A 481 37.98 15.39 -38.35
C GLY A 481 37.07 16.37 -37.60
N ILE A 482 36.64 16.04 -36.37
CA ILE A 482 35.97 17.02 -35.51
C ILE A 482 37.02 17.96 -34.92
N THR A 483 36.86 19.25 -35.14
CA THR A 483 37.80 20.30 -34.71
C THR A 483 37.37 21.02 -33.43
N SER A 484 36.14 20.80 -32.96
CA SER A 484 35.67 21.36 -31.69
C SER A 484 36.43 20.73 -30.53
N ASN A 485 36.81 21.54 -29.54
CA ASN A 485 37.49 21.10 -28.32
C ASN A 485 36.55 20.35 -27.36
N MET A 486 35.25 20.60 -27.45
CA MET A 486 34.22 19.94 -26.65
C MET A 486 33.26 19.22 -27.58
N ILE A 487 32.95 17.98 -27.24
CA ILE A 487 31.94 17.18 -27.93
C ILE A 487 30.94 16.73 -26.88
N TYR A 488 29.66 16.93 -27.17
CA TYR A 488 28.53 16.65 -26.29
C TYR A 488 27.83 15.40 -26.80
N TYR A 489 27.45 14.50 -25.91
CA TYR A 489 26.66 13.31 -26.23
C TYR A 489 25.44 13.23 -25.34
N ARG A 490 24.35 12.75 -25.91
CA ARG A 490 23.16 12.29 -25.18
C ARG A 490 22.64 11.01 -25.81
N LEU A 491 21.88 10.26 -25.05
CA LEU A 491 21.16 9.09 -25.49
C LEU A 491 19.69 9.45 -25.68
N LYS A 492 19.08 8.99 -26.77
CA LYS A 492 17.62 8.94 -26.92
C LYS A 492 17.21 7.48 -26.83
N THR A 493 16.34 7.15 -25.90
CA THR A 493 15.77 5.81 -25.74
C THR A 493 14.41 5.79 -26.41
N VAL A 494 14.15 4.76 -27.22
CA VAL A 494 12.86 4.53 -27.87
C VAL A 494 12.32 3.18 -27.42
N LEU A 495 11.16 3.18 -26.78
CA LEU A 495 10.46 1.99 -26.29
C LEU A 495 9.62 1.37 -27.41
N LYS A 496 9.21 0.09 -27.25
CA LYS A 496 8.43 -0.63 -28.29
C LYS A 496 7.04 -0.07 -28.56
N ASN A 497 6.46 0.67 -27.62
CA ASN A 497 5.23 1.42 -27.82
C ASN A 497 5.44 2.75 -28.58
N GLY A 498 6.69 3.11 -28.89
CA GLY A 498 7.06 4.33 -29.61
C GLY A 498 7.41 5.52 -28.70
N ASN A 499 7.35 5.37 -27.39
CA ASN A 499 7.71 6.44 -26.45
C ASN A 499 9.21 6.74 -26.50
N GLU A 500 9.55 8.04 -26.41
CA GLU A 500 10.94 8.51 -26.48
C GLU A 500 11.35 9.25 -25.20
N SER A 501 12.55 8.98 -24.69
CA SER A 501 13.15 9.72 -23.56
C SER A 501 14.62 10.09 -23.84
N LEU A 502 15.12 11.13 -23.17
CA LEU A 502 16.48 11.65 -23.37
C LEU A 502 17.32 11.57 -22.10
N SER A 503 18.60 11.24 -22.24
CA SER A 503 19.57 11.28 -21.15
C SER A 503 20.05 12.70 -20.83
N ASN A 504 20.68 12.82 -19.66
CA ASN A 504 21.61 13.93 -19.40
C ASN A 504 22.70 14.00 -20.48
N ILE A 505 23.18 15.21 -20.76
CA ILE A 505 24.27 15.44 -21.72
C ILE A 505 25.61 15.22 -21.01
N ILE A 506 26.44 14.33 -21.57
CA ILE A 506 27.83 14.15 -21.15
C ILE A 506 28.78 14.87 -22.11
N ILE A 507 29.91 15.35 -21.58
CA ILE A 507 30.85 16.18 -22.33
C ILE A 507 32.21 15.48 -22.34
N ILE A 508 32.80 15.33 -23.52
CA ILE A 508 34.19 14.93 -23.67
C ILE A 508 35.03 16.07 -24.21
N LYS A 509 36.26 16.14 -23.74
CA LYS A 509 37.29 17.01 -24.34
C LYS A 509 37.92 16.27 -25.50
N ASN A 510 37.73 16.79 -26.70
CA ASN A 510 38.46 16.35 -27.87
C ASN A 510 39.86 16.93 -27.77
N ASN A 511 40.74 16.21 -27.09
CA ASN A 511 42.16 16.55 -27.00
C ASN A 511 42.79 16.28 -28.37
N GLY A 512 42.55 17.19 -29.32
CA GLY A 512 43.21 17.23 -30.60
C GLY A 512 44.72 17.04 -30.39
N GLN A 513 45.31 16.12 -31.15
CA GLN A 513 46.70 15.72 -31.01
C GLN A 513 47.66 16.92 -30.96
N THR A 514 48.20 17.23 -29.78
CA THR A 514 49.57 17.72 -29.64
C THR A 514 50.19 17.02 -28.43
N LYS A 515 50.66 15.78 -28.65
CA LYS A 515 51.54 15.14 -27.68
C LYS A 515 52.75 16.05 -27.49
N GLN A 516 52.98 16.49 -26.26
CA GLN A 516 54.27 17.06 -25.87
C GLN A 516 55.36 16.08 -26.30
N THR A 517 56.38 16.56 -26.99
CA THR A 517 57.50 15.70 -27.42
C THR A 517 58.80 16.20 -26.84
N LEU A 518 59.68 15.26 -26.52
CA LEU A 518 61.01 15.52 -25.98
C LEU A 518 62.01 14.78 -26.86
N GLN A 519 62.88 15.54 -27.52
CA GLN A 519 64.01 15.01 -28.28
C GLN A 519 65.30 15.55 -27.70
N VAL A 520 66.33 14.70 -27.63
CA VAL A 520 67.65 15.06 -27.14
C VAL A 520 68.71 14.78 -28.19
N PHE A 521 69.61 15.72 -28.41
CA PHE A 521 70.72 15.57 -29.36
C PHE A 521 71.92 16.45 -28.98
N PRO A 522 73.14 16.09 -29.39
CA PRO A 522 73.51 14.82 -30.01
C PRO A 522 73.44 13.68 -28.99
N ASN A 523 73.14 12.47 -29.45
CA ASN A 523 73.27 11.24 -28.64
C ASN A 523 74.13 10.25 -29.42
N PRO A 524 75.39 9.96 -29.02
CA PRO A 524 76.02 10.31 -27.74
C PRO A 524 76.41 11.79 -27.55
N VAL A 525 76.36 12.26 -26.30
CA VAL A 525 76.71 13.62 -25.85
C VAL A 525 78.19 13.69 -25.47
N LYS A 526 78.89 14.74 -25.90
CA LYS A 526 80.28 15.01 -25.46
C LYS A 526 80.37 16.19 -24.49
N ASN A 527 80.04 17.39 -24.95
CA ASN A 527 80.19 18.62 -24.16
C ASN A 527 78.85 19.23 -23.72
N GLN A 528 77.83 19.17 -24.58
CA GLN A 528 76.57 19.88 -24.41
C GLN A 528 75.41 19.03 -24.96
N LEU A 529 74.30 19.01 -24.23
CA LEU A 529 73.05 18.35 -24.61
C LEU A 529 72.03 19.42 -25.03
N GLN A 530 71.43 19.28 -26.21
CA GLN A 530 70.29 20.07 -26.64
C GLN A 530 68.99 19.29 -26.43
N LEU A 531 68.00 19.95 -25.84
CA LEU A 531 66.65 19.44 -25.62
C LEU A 531 65.71 20.22 -26.54
N ASN A 532 65.05 19.53 -27.46
CA ASN A 532 63.92 20.09 -28.21
C ASN A 532 62.62 19.62 -27.57
N ILE A 533 61.84 20.57 -27.10
CA ILE A 533 60.59 20.33 -26.37
C ILE A 533 59.45 21.03 -27.09
N LEU A 534 58.48 20.26 -27.58
CA LEU A 534 57.22 20.81 -28.07
C LEU A 534 56.25 20.96 -26.88
N ALA A 535 55.95 22.19 -26.50
CA ALA A 535 54.99 22.50 -25.44
C ALA A 535 53.64 22.94 -26.04
N ASP A 536 52.55 22.41 -25.50
CA ASP A 536 51.17 22.72 -25.89
C ASP A 536 50.71 24.10 -25.36
N LYS A 537 51.33 24.58 -24.28
CA LYS A 537 51.08 25.88 -23.64
C LYS A 537 52.33 26.46 -22.98
N THR A 538 52.31 27.77 -22.72
CA THR A 538 53.36 28.43 -21.92
C THR A 538 53.32 27.93 -20.48
N CYS A 539 54.39 27.31 -20.01
CA CYS A 539 54.46 26.64 -18.71
C CYS A 539 55.90 26.62 -18.15
N ILE A 540 56.05 26.14 -16.91
CA ILE A 540 57.37 25.87 -16.31
C ILE A 540 57.56 24.35 -16.33
N ALA A 541 58.67 23.90 -16.91
CA ALA A 541 59.04 22.50 -16.97
C ALA A 541 60.15 22.19 -15.97
N ASN A 542 60.04 21.07 -15.25
CA ASN A 542 61.09 20.56 -14.38
C ASN A 542 61.87 19.46 -15.11
N VAL A 543 63.18 19.66 -15.24
CA VAL A 543 64.08 18.71 -15.92
C VAL A 543 64.95 18.01 -14.89
N TYR A 544 64.99 16.69 -14.97
CA TYR A 544 65.82 15.83 -14.13
C TYR A 544 66.73 14.98 -15.02
N ILE A 545 68.03 14.97 -14.72
CA ILE A 545 68.99 14.01 -15.28
C ILE A 545 69.22 12.94 -14.23
N ILE A 546 69.06 11.69 -14.62
CA ILE A 546 69.03 10.53 -13.73
C ILE A 546 70.05 9.51 -14.24
N ASP A 547 70.87 8.97 -13.35
CA ASP A 547 71.77 7.85 -13.69
C ASP A 547 71.00 6.51 -13.79
N VAL A 548 71.66 5.45 -14.27
CA VAL A 548 71.04 4.12 -14.42
C VAL A 548 70.57 3.50 -13.09
N SER A 549 71.01 4.01 -11.94
CA SER A 549 70.55 3.57 -10.62
C SER A 549 69.31 4.32 -10.12
N GLY A 550 68.79 5.26 -10.91
CA GLY A 550 67.63 6.07 -10.54
C GLY A 550 67.96 7.31 -9.71
N ARG A 551 69.24 7.59 -9.45
CA ARG A 551 69.67 8.76 -8.68
C ARG A 551 69.70 10.00 -9.58
N ILE A 552 69.11 11.10 -9.09
CA ILE A 552 69.13 12.40 -9.77
C ILE A 552 70.54 12.98 -9.68
N VAL A 553 71.20 13.14 -10.83
CA VAL A 553 72.54 13.74 -10.93
C VAL A 553 72.50 15.23 -11.26
N SER A 554 71.40 15.72 -11.83
CA SER A 554 71.17 17.14 -12.06
C SER A 554 69.68 17.43 -12.12
N ARG A 555 69.26 18.63 -11.67
CA ARG A 555 67.91 19.13 -11.81
C ARG A 555 67.89 20.63 -12.09
N PHE A 556 66.99 21.07 -12.96
CA PHE A 556 66.78 22.49 -13.27
C PHE A 556 65.36 22.73 -13.77
N ASN A 557 64.91 23.98 -13.76
CA ASN A 557 63.61 24.37 -14.30
C ASN A 557 63.80 25.30 -15.51
N GLU A 558 62.88 25.22 -16.47
CA GLU A 558 62.90 26.05 -17.66
C GLU A 558 61.50 26.57 -17.96
N LYS A 559 61.43 27.85 -18.39
CA LYS A 559 60.18 28.44 -18.83
C LYS A 559 59.98 28.15 -20.31
N LEU A 560 58.99 27.33 -20.64
CA LEU A 560 58.63 26.99 -22.01
C LEU A 560 57.58 27.96 -22.55
N GLN A 561 57.74 28.38 -23.79
CA GLN A 561 56.69 29.04 -24.57
C GLN A 561 55.87 27.98 -25.30
N GLN A 562 54.61 28.28 -25.60
CA GLN A 562 53.82 27.44 -26.51
C GLN A 562 54.55 27.27 -27.85
N GLY A 563 54.63 26.03 -28.34
CA GLY A 563 55.38 25.66 -29.54
C GLY A 563 56.72 24.99 -29.24
N ASN A 564 57.65 25.03 -30.20
CA ASN A 564 58.94 24.33 -30.08
C ASN A 564 59.95 25.17 -29.28
N ASN A 565 60.53 24.58 -28.25
CA ASN A 565 61.53 25.18 -27.37
C ASN A 565 62.85 24.42 -27.54
N SER A 566 63.96 25.15 -27.67
CA SER A 566 65.30 24.54 -27.74
C SER A 566 66.14 25.02 -26.56
N ILE A 567 66.52 24.08 -25.70
CA ILE A 567 67.26 24.35 -24.45
C ILE A 567 68.63 23.69 -24.55
N SER A 568 69.67 24.43 -24.19
CA SER A 568 71.05 23.91 -24.17
C SER A 568 71.53 23.69 -22.74
N TRP A 569 71.90 22.45 -22.42
CA TRP A 569 72.40 22.05 -21.10
C TRP A 569 73.90 21.74 -21.15
N ASN A 570 74.70 22.50 -20.39
CA ASN A 570 76.17 22.42 -20.36
C ASN A 570 76.73 21.48 -19.28
N GLY A 571 75.87 20.81 -18.50
CA GLY A 571 76.30 19.97 -17.38
C GLY A 571 76.89 18.62 -17.78
N ALA A 572 76.83 18.24 -19.07
CA ALA A 572 77.30 16.95 -19.55
C ALA A 572 78.80 16.72 -19.32
N SER A 573 79.59 17.79 -19.35
CA SER A 573 81.05 17.76 -19.10
C SER A 573 81.45 17.31 -17.69
N TYR A 574 80.53 17.37 -16.71
CA TYR A 574 80.77 16.97 -15.33
C TYR A 574 80.32 15.54 -15.02
N LEU A 575 79.79 14.82 -16.02
CA LEU A 575 79.31 13.46 -15.86
C LEU A 575 80.32 12.44 -16.38
N SER A 576 80.36 11.26 -15.75
CA SER A 576 81.17 10.15 -16.22
C SER A 576 80.55 9.52 -17.47
N THR A 577 81.38 8.97 -18.37
CA THR A 577 80.93 8.19 -19.54
C THR A 577 79.96 7.09 -19.11
N GLY A 578 78.78 7.03 -19.75
CA GLY A 578 77.72 6.11 -19.36
C GLY A 578 76.35 6.47 -19.95
N SER A 579 75.34 5.64 -19.67
CA SER A 579 73.94 5.93 -20.01
C SER A 579 73.25 6.75 -18.92
N TYR A 580 72.41 7.71 -19.33
CA TYR A 580 71.59 8.54 -18.45
C TYR A 580 70.18 8.65 -19.00
N TYR A 581 69.24 8.98 -18.13
CA TYR A 581 67.84 9.28 -18.48
C TYR A 581 67.56 10.75 -18.21
N LEU A 582 66.87 11.39 -19.14
CA LEU A 582 66.31 12.73 -18.97
C LEU A 582 64.81 12.58 -18.73
N LYS A 583 64.35 12.99 -17.56
CA LYS A 583 62.94 13.07 -17.19
C LYS A 583 62.50 14.53 -17.23
N LEU A 584 61.43 14.81 -17.95
CA LEU A 584 60.79 16.12 -18.08
C LEU A 584 59.40 16.03 -17.47
N ASP A 585 59.08 16.95 -16.56
CA ASP A 585 57.77 17.07 -15.92
C ASP A 585 57.15 18.43 -16.26
N ILE A 586 56.04 18.40 -16.99
CA ILE A 586 55.27 19.57 -17.42
C ILE A 586 53.86 19.45 -16.85
N GLY A 587 53.59 20.15 -15.75
CA GLY A 587 52.24 20.22 -15.18
C GLY A 587 51.63 18.85 -14.80
N GLY A 588 52.46 17.86 -14.44
CA GLY A 588 52.03 16.51 -14.07
C GLY A 588 52.22 15.46 -15.17
N GLU A 589 52.45 15.86 -16.42
CA GLU A 589 52.83 14.93 -17.49
C GLU A 589 54.34 14.67 -17.48
N VAL A 590 54.73 13.40 -17.49
CA VAL A 590 56.13 12.96 -17.41
C VAL A 590 56.58 12.36 -18.74
N LEU A 591 57.56 12.99 -19.39
CA LEU A 591 58.27 12.45 -20.55
C LEU A 591 59.66 12.00 -20.15
N THR A 592 60.11 10.85 -20.66
CA THR A 592 61.45 10.33 -20.36
C THR A 592 62.16 9.92 -21.66
N THR A 593 63.43 10.28 -21.80
CA THR A 593 64.28 9.85 -22.91
C THR A 593 65.66 9.43 -22.43
N LYS A 594 66.28 8.47 -23.12
CA LYS A 594 67.61 7.96 -22.80
C LYS A 594 68.67 8.63 -23.67
N PHE A 595 69.80 8.99 -23.07
CA PHE A 595 70.98 9.46 -23.80
C PHE A 595 72.28 8.88 -23.22
N ASN A 596 73.35 8.88 -24.00
CA ASN A 596 74.65 8.39 -23.59
C ASN A 596 75.65 9.55 -23.55
N ILE A 597 76.57 9.54 -22.58
CA ILE A 597 77.68 10.49 -22.48
C ILE A 597 78.98 9.77 -22.83
N ILE A 598 79.79 10.41 -23.67
CA ILE A 598 81.15 9.99 -24.03
C ILE A 598 82.12 11.14 -23.73
N ASN A 599 83.23 10.86 -23.06
CA ASN A 599 84.25 11.87 -22.72
C ASN A 599 85.38 11.88 -23.75
#